data_AF-A0A521KVC0-F1
#
_entry.id   AF-A0A521KVC0-F1
#
_cell.length_a   1.000
_cell.length_b   1.000
_cell.length_c   1.000
_cell.angle_alpha   90.00
_cell.angle_beta   90.00
_cell.angle_gamma   90.00
#
_symmetry.space_group_name_H-M   'P 1'
#
loop_
_entity.id
_entity.type
_entity.pdbx_description
1 polymer ?
#
loop_
_entity_poly.entity_id
_entity_poly.type
_entity_poly.pdbx_seq_one_letter_code
_entity_poly.pdbx_strand_id
1 'polypeptide(L)'
;MTDRVRVLIRWMADHPGQVVLFLAAALSSVWVALNVSVLGEIPPGHFSKDVRREIELDYAVGLLWWLVIAVGLWLLGGGDRNHLLVAWSAKFFIVFVAMLFYEYKYRYNLDAFGYLDAALTGRYHMYSDVNWFQESWVPTLTKTIETGDVSDKLVKTAGTENMVRIVLIISQITGPYYHALKVVYAFLGFVGACFAYRAVVVIMGRPFLPAFYGLMLYPSILFWSSILGKDPVFLLFIGLYAYGGALWLVRSSLIGRAS
;
A
#
# COMPACT_ATOMS: atom_id res chain seq x y z
N MET A 1 -8.26 28.54 -21.17
CA MET A 1 -7.60 27.23 -21.07
C MET A 1 -6.19 27.47 -20.56
N THR A 2 -5.90 27.08 -19.32
CA THR A 2 -4.70 27.53 -18.58
C THR A 2 -3.43 26.83 -19.08
N ASP A 3 -2.26 27.47 -18.91
CA ASP A 3 -0.97 26.96 -19.40
C ASP A 3 -0.65 25.54 -18.92
N ARG A 4 -1.20 25.12 -17.78
CA ARG A 4 -1.08 23.74 -17.29
C ARG A 4 -1.75 22.70 -18.19
N VAL A 5 -2.88 23.02 -18.82
CA VAL A 5 -3.55 22.11 -19.77
C VAL A 5 -2.71 21.96 -21.04
N ARG A 6 -2.09 23.05 -21.52
CA ARG A 6 -1.17 23.00 -22.66
C ARG A 6 0.09 22.18 -22.36
N VAL A 7 0.63 22.31 -21.15
CA VAL A 7 1.75 21.47 -20.68
C VAL A 7 1.36 20.00 -20.62
N LEU A 8 0.16 19.68 -20.14
CA LEU A 8 -0.33 18.30 -20.10
C LEU A 8 -0.49 17.72 -21.50
N ILE A 9 -1.16 18.43 -22.42
CA ILE A 9 -1.37 17.97 -23.81
C ILE A 9 -0.02 17.76 -24.51
N ARG A 10 0.91 18.70 -24.35
CA ARG A 10 2.26 18.58 -24.94
C ARG A 10 3.02 17.39 -24.35
N TRP A 11 2.96 17.20 -23.04
CA TRP A 11 3.59 16.05 -22.39
C TRP A 11 3.01 14.71 -22.87
N MET A 12 1.68 14.63 -23.03
CA MET A 12 1.01 13.43 -23.55
C MET A 12 1.46 13.13 -24.99
N ALA A 13 1.65 14.16 -25.81
CA ALA A 13 2.17 14.03 -27.17
C ALA A 13 3.64 13.57 -27.20
N ASP A 14 4.46 14.06 -26.25
CA ASP A 14 5.88 13.73 -26.16
C ASP A 14 6.15 12.32 -25.58
N HIS A 15 5.18 11.73 -24.86
CA HIS A 15 5.34 10.43 -24.16
C HIS A 15 4.22 9.44 -24.48
N PRO A 16 3.97 9.12 -25.77
CA PRO A 16 2.81 8.32 -26.17
C PRO A 16 2.80 6.92 -25.52
N GLY A 17 3.98 6.30 -25.31
CA GLY A 17 4.08 5.01 -24.63
C GLY A 17 3.59 5.01 -23.18
N GLN A 18 3.84 6.10 -22.44
CA GLN A 18 3.38 6.23 -21.05
C GLN A 18 1.87 6.47 -21.00
N VAL A 19 1.34 7.26 -21.94
CA VAL A 19 -0.11 7.48 -22.09
C VAL A 19 -0.81 6.16 -22.42
N VAL A 20 -0.27 5.38 -23.37
CA VAL A 20 -0.81 4.06 -23.72
C VAL A 20 -0.77 3.12 -22.51
N LEU A 21 0.34 3.07 -21.75
CA LEU A 21 0.42 2.24 -20.55
C LEU A 21 -0.63 2.64 -19.50
N PHE A 22 -0.80 3.95 -19.27
CA PHE A 22 -1.77 4.48 -18.32
C PHE A 22 -3.22 4.17 -18.76
N LEU A 23 -3.53 4.37 -20.04
CA LEU A 23 -4.84 4.04 -20.60
C LEU A 23 -5.10 2.53 -20.58
N ALA A 24 -4.12 1.71 -20.93
CA ALA A 24 -4.24 0.26 -20.88
C ALA A 24 -4.48 -0.24 -19.45
N ALA A 25 -3.78 0.34 -18.47
CA ALA A 25 -4.01 0.07 -17.05
C ALA A 25 -5.44 0.46 -16.66
N ALA A 26 -5.84 1.71 -16.90
CA ALA A 26 -7.19 2.20 -16.58
C ALA A 26 -8.29 1.35 -17.25
N LEU A 27 -8.17 1.05 -18.54
CA LEU A 27 -9.11 0.20 -19.27
C LEU A 27 -9.15 -1.22 -18.72
N SER A 28 -8.00 -1.81 -18.37
CA SER A 28 -7.94 -3.14 -17.75
C SER A 28 -8.66 -3.15 -16.41
N SER A 29 -8.51 -2.10 -15.58
CA SER A 29 -9.22 -2.02 -14.30
C SER A 29 -10.72 -1.82 -14.45
N VAL A 30 -11.15 -0.99 -15.42
CA VAL A 30 -12.57 -0.79 -15.71
C VAL A 30 -13.17 -2.09 -16.21
N TRP A 31 -12.47 -2.79 -17.11
CA TRP A 31 -12.88 -4.11 -17.58
C TRP A 31 -12.99 -5.10 -16.41
N VAL A 32 -11.98 -5.18 -15.54
CA VAL A 32 -12.01 -6.05 -14.35
C VAL A 32 -13.18 -5.68 -13.44
N ALA A 33 -13.41 -4.40 -13.14
CA ALA A 33 -14.50 -3.95 -12.28
C ALA A 33 -15.87 -4.33 -12.87
N LEU A 34 -16.07 -4.14 -14.18
CA LEU A 34 -17.32 -4.48 -14.87
C LEU A 34 -17.53 -5.99 -15.02
N ASN A 35 -16.45 -6.78 -15.04
CA ASN A 35 -16.51 -8.24 -15.20
C ASN A 35 -16.18 -8.99 -13.90
N VAL A 36 -16.14 -8.30 -12.76
CA VAL A 36 -15.77 -8.91 -11.48
C VAL A 36 -16.79 -9.96 -11.06
N SER A 37 -18.06 -9.77 -11.45
CA SER A 37 -19.14 -10.75 -11.29
C SER A 37 -18.90 -12.05 -12.07
N VAL A 38 -18.18 -11.97 -13.21
CA VAL A 38 -17.80 -13.13 -14.04
C VAL A 38 -16.59 -13.86 -13.46
N LEU A 39 -15.69 -13.15 -12.77
CA LEU A 39 -14.52 -13.74 -12.10
C LEU A 39 -14.87 -14.56 -10.83
N GLY A 40 -16.16 -14.65 -10.52
CA GLY A 40 -16.71 -15.48 -9.46
C GLY A 40 -17.12 -14.64 -8.25
N GLU A 41 -18.33 -14.90 -7.75
CA GLU A 41 -18.80 -14.36 -6.48
C GLU A 41 -17.74 -14.59 -5.39
N ILE A 42 -17.31 -13.51 -4.72
CA ILE A 42 -16.53 -13.64 -3.48
C ILE A 42 -17.34 -14.57 -2.57
N PRO A 43 -16.80 -15.73 -2.14
CA PRO A 43 -17.61 -16.75 -1.49
C PRO A 43 -18.27 -16.20 -0.22
N PRO A 44 -19.51 -16.62 0.09
CA PRO A 44 -20.34 -16.06 1.16
C PRO A 44 -19.86 -16.31 2.61
N GLY A 45 -18.59 -16.64 2.85
CA GLY A 45 -18.12 -17.24 4.11
C GLY A 45 -17.46 -16.34 5.15
N HIS A 46 -16.93 -15.17 4.81
CA HIS A 46 -16.13 -14.37 5.76
C HIS A 46 -16.56 -12.92 5.93
N PHE A 47 -17.36 -12.39 5.02
CA PHE A 47 -17.92 -11.06 5.17
C PHE A 47 -19.38 -11.15 5.57
N SER A 48 -19.77 -10.40 6.61
CA SER A 48 -21.19 -10.21 6.93
C SER A 48 -21.93 -9.74 5.67
N LYS A 49 -23.22 -10.06 5.55
CA LYS A 49 -24.03 -9.62 4.40
C LYS A 49 -23.97 -8.09 4.19
N ASP A 50 -23.67 -7.33 5.25
CA ASP A 50 -23.53 -5.88 5.25
C ASP A 50 -22.19 -5.38 4.67
N VAL A 51 -21.11 -6.17 4.80
CA VAL A 51 -19.78 -5.86 4.18
C VAL A 51 -19.77 -6.20 2.69
N ARG A 52 -20.75 -6.98 2.23
CA ARG A 52 -21.01 -7.28 0.81
C ARG A 52 -21.57 -6.08 0.03
N ARG A 53 -21.20 -4.85 0.42
CA ARG A 53 -21.39 -3.65 -0.39
C ARG A 53 -20.95 -3.96 -1.80
N GLU A 54 -21.69 -3.40 -2.75
CA GLU A 54 -21.47 -3.52 -4.19
C GLU A 54 -19.96 -3.58 -4.49
N ILE A 55 -19.46 -4.75 -4.88
CA ILE A 55 -18.03 -4.96 -5.18
C ILE A 55 -17.59 -3.90 -6.20
N GLU A 56 -18.48 -3.53 -7.11
CA GLU A 56 -18.31 -2.44 -8.06
C GLU A 56 -17.94 -1.11 -7.39
N LEU A 57 -18.64 -0.72 -6.32
CA LEU A 57 -18.33 0.47 -5.53
C LEU A 57 -16.97 0.34 -4.82
N ASP A 58 -16.65 -0.83 -4.27
CA ASP A 58 -15.35 -1.08 -3.63
C ASP A 58 -14.17 -0.86 -4.61
N TYR A 59 -14.30 -1.41 -5.83
CA TYR A 59 -13.33 -1.22 -6.90
C TYR A 59 -13.29 0.23 -7.39
N ALA A 60 -14.44 0.86 -7.60
CA ALA A 60 -14.52 2.24 -8.06
C ALA A 60 -13.83 3.20 -7.08
N VAL A 61 -14.03 3.00 -5.77
CA VAL A 61 -13.37 3.79 -4.73
C VAL A 61 -11.87 3.49 -4.71
N GLY A 62 -11.45 2.24 -4.88
CA GLY A 62 -10.04 1.88 -5.05
C GLY A 62 -9.38 2.60 -6.23
N LEU A 63 -10.03 2.57 -7.40
CA LEU A 63 -9.56 3.24 -8.61
C LEU A 63 -9.46 4.76 -8.43
N LEU A 64 -10.46 5.36 -7.77
CA LEU A 64 -10.45 6.78 -7.40
C LEU A 64 -9.21 7.12 -6.57
N TRP A 65 -8.93 6.37 -5.51
CA TRP A 65 -7.75 6.61 -4.67
C TRP A 65 -6.44 6.44 -5.43
N TRP A 66 -6.37 5.47 -6.35
CA TRP A 66 -5.20 5.31 -7.19
C TRP A 66 -4.96 6.54 -8.08
N LEU A 67 -6.03 7.08 -8.69
CA LEU A 67 -5.98 8.30 -9.50
C LEU A 67 -5.56 9.52 -8.68
N VAL A 68 -6.13 9.69 -7.48
CA VAL A 68 -5.76 10.77 -6.55
C VAL A 68 -4.26 10.74 -6.26
N ILE A 69 -3.71 9.56 -5.96
CA ILE A 69 -2.27 9.38 -5.70
C ILE A 69 -1.46 9.63 -6.98
N ALA A 70 -1.88 9.12 -8.12
CA ALA A 70 -1.18 9.34 -9.40
C ALA A 70 -1.11 10.84 -9.74
N VAL A 71 -2.20 11.58 -9.56
CA VAL A 71 -2.23 13.04 -9.72
C VAL A 71 -1.30 13.72 -8.72
N GLY A 72 -1.31 13.30 -7.45
CA GLY A 72 -0.37 13.79 -6.43
C GLY A 72 1.10 13.59 -6.83
N LEU A 73 1.46 12.39 -7.29
CA LEU A 73 2.81 12.07 -7.79
C LEU A 73 3.18 12.90 -9.02
N TRP A 74 2.24 13.14 -9.93
CA TRP A 74 2.49 13.99 -11.09
C TRP A 74 2.74 15.45 -10.70
N LEU A 75 1.97 15.99 -9.74
CA LEU A 75 2.10 17.36 -9.25
C LEU A 75 3.39 17.57 -8.44
N LEU A 76 3.79 16.58 -7.62
CA LEU A 76 4.91 16.71 -6.69
C LEU A 76 6.23 16.13 -7.22
N GLY A 77 6.19 15.29 -8.26
CA GLY A 77 7.34 14.49 -8.71
C GLY A 77 8.46 15.26 -9.42
N GLY A 78 8.28 16.56 -9.71
CA GLY A 78 9.30 17.38 -10.35
C GLY A 78 9.82 16.79 -11.66
N GLY A 79 11.16 16.75 -11.81
CA GLY A 79 11.83 16.18 -13.00
C GLY A 79 11.70 14.66 -13.13
N ASP A 80 11.50 13.94 -12.02
CA ASP A 80 11.46 12.48 -11.98
C ASP A 80 10.03 11.90 -12.07
N ARG A 81 9.02 12.77 -12.25
CA ARG A 81 7.59 12.40 -12.23
C ARG A 81 7.24 11.23 -13.15
N ASN A 82 7.87 11.14 -14.32
CA ASN A 82 7.60 10.08 -15.29
C ASN A 82 8.00 8.71 -14.73
N HIS A 83 9.16 8.62 -14.08
CA HIS A 83 9.65 7.38 -13.48
C HIS A 83 8.77 6.94 -12.30
N LEU A 84 8.33 7.90 -11.48
CA LEU A 84 7.39 7.66 -10.39
C LEU A 84 6.04 7.12 -10.91
N LEU A 85 5.49 7.73 -11.97
CA LEU A 85 4.22 7.30 -12.56
C LEU A 85 4.32 5.93 -13.22
N VAL A 86 5.42 5.60 -13.89
CA VAL A 86 5.64 4.25 -14.45
C VAL A 86 5.67 3.21 -13.33
N ALA A 87 6.44 3.44 -12.27
CA ALA A 87 6.50 2.52 -11.13
C ALA A 87 5.15 2.41 -10.39
N TRP A 88 4.42 3.52 -10.25
CA TRP A 88 3.09 3.54 -9.66
C TRP A 88 2.04 2.80 -10.52
N SER A 89 2.15 2.90 -11.84
CA SER A 89 1.31 2.15 -12.79
C SER A 89 1.62 0.65 -12.77
N ALA A 90 2.87 0.26 -12.52
CA ALA A 90 3.19 -1.15 -12.31
C ALA A 90 2.52 -1.69 -11.02
N LYS A 91 2.53 -0.92 -9.93
CA LYS A 91 1.81 -1.27 -8.70
C LYS A 91 0.32 -1.40 -8.90
N PHE A 92 -0.28 -0.49 -9.67
CA PHE A 92 -1.68 -0.57 -10.05
C PHE A 92 -2.05 -1.92 -10.66
N PHE A 93 -1.27 -2.34 -11.65
CA PHE A 93 -1.48 -3.63 -12.31
C PHE A 93 -1.39 -4.79 -11.31
N ILE A 94 -0.44 -4.74 -10.36
CA ILE A 94 -0.39 -5.75 -9.30
C ILE A 94 -1.64 -5.71 -8.42
N VAL A 95 -2.04 -4.54 -7.91
CA VAL A 95 -3.16 -4.40 -6.96
C VAL A 95 -4.49 -4.87 -7.57
N PHE A 96 -4.78 -4.44 -8.80
CA PHE A 96 -6.09 -4.64 -9.45
C PHE A 96 -6.14 -5.82 -10.43
N VAL A 97 -5.01 -6.45 -10.75
CA VAL A 97 -5.00 -7.60 -11.67
C VAL A 97 -4.32 -8.78 -11.01
N ALA A 98 -3.02 -8.72 -10.75
CA ALA A 98 -2.26 -9.88 -10.28
C ALA A 98 -2.72 -10.38 -8.90
N MET A 99 -2.98 -9.44 -7.98
CA MET A 99 -3.44 -9.77 -6.62
C MET A 99 -4.82 -10.39 -6.60
N LEU A 100 -5.68 -10.14 -7.59
CA LEU A 100 -7.01 -10.77 -7.64
C LEU A 100 -6.91 -12.28 -7.85
N PHE A 101 -6.02 -12.72 -8.74
CA PHE A 101 -5.78 -14.15 -8.92
C PHE A 101 -5.21 -14.80 -7.66
N TYR A 102 -4.33 -14.09 -6.96
CA TYR A 102 -3.76 -14.54 -5.70
C TYR A 102 -4.83 -14.62 -4.61
N GLU A 103 -5.65 -13.59 -4.44
CA GLU A 103 -6.76 -13.53 -3.49
C GLU A 103 -7.80 -14.60 -3.77
N TYR A 104 -8.14 -14.82 -5.04
CA TYR A 104 -9.03 -15.90 -5.45
C TYR A 104 -8.50 -17.27 -5.02
N LYS A 105 -7.20 -17.51 -5.21
CA LYS A 105 -6.56 -18.79 -4.82
C LYS A 105 -6.45 -18.97 -3.31
N TYR A 106 -6.17 -17.90 -2.55
CA TYR A 106 -5.89 -17.95 -1.11
C TYR A 106 -7.02 -17.39 -0.24
N ARG A 107 -8.24 -17.30 -0.78
CA ARG A 107 -9.40 -16.58 -0.22
C ARG A 107 -9.79 -16.86 1.24
N TYR A 108 -9.40 -18.01 1.81
CA TYR A 108 -9.75 -18.39 3.19
C TYR A 108 -8.64 -18.11 4.22
N ASN A 109 -7.40 -17.84 3.78
CA ASN A 109 -6.23 -17.80 4.66
C ASN A 109 -5.41 -16.52 4.52
N LEU A 110 -5.98 -15.47 3.92
CA LEU A 110 -5.29 -14.19 3.79
C LEU A 110 -5.55 -13.30 5.00
N ASP A 111 -4.47 -12.98 5.70
CA ASP A 111 -4.45 -12.02 6.82
C ASP A 111 -5.11 -10.69 6.44
N ALA A 112 -5.01 -10.30 5.17
CA ALA A 112 -5.60 -9.08 4.62
C ALA A 112 -7.11 -8.95 4.89
N PHE A 113 -7.86 -10.04 4.71
CA PHE A 113 -9.30 -10.06 4.98
C PHE A 113 -9.58 -10.03 6.48
N GLY A 114 -8.76 -10.74 7.27
CA GLY A 114 -8.84 -10.72 8.73
C GLY A 114 -8.62 -9.32 9.31
N TYR A 115 -7.64 -8.57 8.77
CA TYR A 115 -7.39 -7.20 9.21
C TYR A 115 -8.55 -6.25 8.89
N LEU A 116 -9.15 -6.36 7.69
CA LEU A 116 -10.31 -5.55 7.32
C LEU A 116 -11.52 -5.89 8.20
N ASP A 117 -11.88 -7.16 8.30
CA ASP A 117 -13.05 -7.60 9.06
C ASP A 117 -12.93 -7.18 10.54
N ALA A 118 -11.74 -7.35 11.13
CA ALA A 118 -11.48 -6.90 12.49
C ALA A 118 -11.58 -5.39 12.66
N ALA A 119 -11.10 -4.60 11.69
CA ALA A 119 -11.22 -3.15 11.74
C ALA A 119 -12.67 -2.67 11.62
N LEU A 120 -13.53 -3.36 10.86
CA LEU A 120 -14.92 -2.96 10.62
C LEU A 120 -15.88 -3.43 11.70
N THR A 121 -15.73 -4.68 12.15
CA THR A 121 -16.66 -5.31 13.10
C THR A 121 -16.22 -5.15 14.54
N GLY A 122 -14.94 -4.82 14.74
CA GLY A 122 -14.30 -4.91 16.04
C GLY A 122 -14.27 -6.32 16.59
N ARG A 123 -14.27 -7.36 15.74
CA ARG A 123 -14.17 -8.78 16.13
C ARG A 123 -12.91 -9.39 15.52
N TYR A 124 -12.16 -10.15 16.32
CA TYR A 124 -10.96 -10.85 15.84
C TYR A 124 -11.24 -12.35 15.73
N HIS A 125 -11.42 -12.85 14.51
CA HIS A 125 -11.79 -14.25 14.28
C HIS A 125 -10.63 -15.27 14.34
N MET A 126 -9.39 -14.85 14.61
CA MET A 126 -8.25 -15.79 14.67
C MET A 126 -8.18 -16.62 15.96
N TYR A 127 -8.90 -16.25 17.02
CA TYR A 127 -9.01 -17.02 18.25
C TYR A 127 -10.47 -17.00 18.71
N SER A 128 -11.16 -18.14 18.61
CA SER A 128 -12.60 -18.29 18.85
C SER A 128 -13.07 -17.98 20.28
N ASP A 129 -12.15 -17.67 21.18
CA ASP A 129 -12.40 -17.75 22.62
C ASP A 129 -12.21 -16.39 23.34
N VAL A 130 -11.77 -15.32 22.64
CA VAL A 130 -11.42 -14.05 23.29
C VAL A 130 -11.89 -12.83 22.49
N ASN A 131 -12.94 -12.16 22.98
CA ASN A 131 -13.50 -10.90 22.44
C ASN A 131 -12.79 -9.63 22.98
N TRP A 132 -11.46 -9.64 23.09
CA TRP A 132 -10.67 -8.49 23.59
C TRP A 132 -10.93 -7.20 22.82
N PHE A 133 -11.34 -7.33 21.55
CA PHE A 133 -11.51 -6.22 20.64
C PHE A 133 -12.77 -5.39 20.92
N GLN A 134 -13.87 -5.95 21.46
CA GLN A 134 -15.05 -5.14 21.79
C GLN A 134 -14.91 -4.34 23.09
N GLU A 135 -14.07 -4.79 24.02
CA GLU A 135 -13.94 -4.18 25.36
C GLU A 135 -12.95 -2.99 25.40
N SER A 136 -12.21 -2.72 24.33
CA SER A 136 -11.03 -1.84 24.36
C SER A 136 -11.06 -0.62 23.42
N TRP A 137 -12.23 -0.26 22.86
CA TRP A 137 -12.38 0.85 21.88
C TRP A 137 -12.26 2.28 22.43
N VAL A 138 -11.65 2.49 23.60
CA VAL A 138 -10.66 3.55 23.94
C VAL A 138 -10.41 3.48 25.44
N PRO A 139 -9.17 3.20 25.85
CA PRO A 139 -8.60 4.02 26.91
C PRO A 139 -7.15 4.35 26.55
N THR A 140 -6.89 5.62 26.21
CA THR A 140 -5.55 6.20 26.22
C THR A 140 -4.79 5.67 27.44
N LEU A 141 -3.70 4.91 27.25
CA LEU A 141 -2.83 4.46 28.34
C LEU A 141 -3.50 3.60 29.44
N THR A 142 -3.97 2.39 29.14
CA THR A 142 -4.21 1.42 30.24
C THR A 142 -3.20 0.28 30.20
N LYS A 143 -2.59 0.10 31.37
CA LYS A 143 -1.59 -0.91 31.71
C LYS A 143 -2.19 -2.30 31.53
N THR A 144 -1.52 -3.13 30.74
CA THR A 144 -1.81 -4.56 30.58
C THR A 144 -1.93 -5.21 31.97
N ILE A 145 -3.10 -5.76 32.30
CA ILE A 145 -3.28 -6.55 33.51
C ILE A 145 -2.56 -7.90 33.27
N GLU A 146 -1.49 -8.12 34.03
CA GLU A 146 -0.71 -9.37 34.03
C GLU A 146 -1.58 -10.55 34.48
N THR A 147 -1.78 -11.53 33.60
CA THR A 147 -2.23 -12.88 34.00
C THR A 147 -1.55 -13.95 33.14
N GLY A 148 -0.44 -14.51 33.68
CA GLY A 148 0.16 -15.79 33.28
C GLY A 148 0.92 -15.80 31.95
N ASP A 149 2.19 -16.25 31.98
CA ASP A 149 3.20 -16.26 30.90
C ASP A 149 2.74 -15.66 29.55
N VAL A 150 2.52 -14.35 29.60
CA VAL A 150 1.87 -13.58 28.54
C VAL A 150 2.89 -13.26 27.46
N SER A 151 4.19 -13.46 27.71
CA SER A 151 5.28 -12.99 26.85
C SER A 151 5.15 -13.50 25.41
N ASP A 152 4.87 -14.80 25.22
CA ASP A 152 4.79 -15.41 23.88
C ASP A 152 3.47 -15.10 23.16
N LYS A 153 2.37 -14.84 23.91
CA LYS A 153 1.07 -14.44 23.34
C LYS A 153 0.96 -12.93 23.08
N LEU A 154 1.52 -12.08 23.93
CA LEU A 154 1.59 -10.61 23.76
C LEU A 154 2.41 -10.25 22.52
N VAL A 155 3.58 -10.87 22.35
CA VAL A 155 4.45 -10.59 21.20
C VAL A 155 3.79 -11.06 19.90
N LYS A 156 3.10 -12.21 19.90
CA LYS A 156 2.39 -12.72 18.71
C LYS A 156 1.15 -11.89 18.34
N THR A 157 0.48 -11.27 19.30
CA THR A 157 -0.75 -10.49 19.05
C THR A 157 -0.50 -9.01 18.77
N ALA A 158 0.56 -8.41 19.32
CA ALA A 158 0.84 -6.97 19.17
C ALA A 158 1.04 -6.53 17.71
N GLY A 159 1.72 -7.33 16.89
CA GLY A 159 1.92 -7.01 15.47
C GLY A 159 0.59 -6.96 14.69
N THR A 160 -0.22 -7.99 14.90
CA THR A 160 -1.55 -8.17 14.30
C THR A 160 -2.53 -7.08 14.78
N GLU A 161 -2.50 -6.73 16.06
CA GLU A 161 -3.30 -5.63 16.61
C GLU A 161 -2.92 -4.27 16.01
N ASN A 162 -1.62 -3.97 15.92
CA ASN A 162 -1.14 -2.74 15.30
C ASN A 162 -1.59 -2.64 13.84
N MET A 163 -1.58 -3.76 13.11
CA MET A 163 -2.10 -3.80 11.74
C MET A 163 -3.56 -3.38 11.67
N VAL A 164 -4.41 -3.88 12.57
CA VAL A 164 -5.83 -3.50 12.57
C VAL A 164 -6.06 -2.06 12.97
N ARG A 165 -5.28 -1.53 13.93
CA ARG A 165 -5.32 -0.10 14.27
C ARG A 165 -4.96 0.77 13.06
N ILE A 166 -3.94 0.39 12.30
CA ILE A 166 -3.56 1.09 11.06
C ILE A 166 -4.70 1.01 10.03
N VAL A 167 -5.27 -0.18 9.79
CA VAL A 167 -6.39 -0.36 8.86
C VAL A 167 -7.58 0.51 9.26
N LEU A 168 -7.92 0.55 10.55
CA LEU A 168 -8.99 1.39 11.08
C LEU A 168 -8.73 2.88 10.82
N ILE A 169 -7.53 3.36 11.12
CA ILE A 169 -7.17 4.77 10.90
C ILE A 169 -7.27 5.13 9.41
N ILE A 170 -6.74 4.27 8.54
CA ILE A 170 -6.78 4.51 7.09
C ILE A 170 -8.23 4.44 6.59
N SER A 171 -9.06 3.53 7.12
CA SER A 171 -10.46 3.40 6.69
C SER A 171 -11.32 4.60 7.08
N GLN A 172 -10.97 5.36 8.14
CA GLN A 172 -11.60 6.65 8.44
C GLN A 172 -11.36 7.69 7.32
N ILE A 173 -10.27 7.56 6.56
CA ILE A 173 -9.89 8.49 5.49
C ILE A 173 -10.42 8.00 4.15
N THR A 174 -10.19 6.72 3.83
CA THR A 174 -10.51 6.14 2.51
C THR A 174 -11.94 5.63 2.40
N GLY A 175 -12.62 5.48 3.53
CA GLY A 175 -13.80 4.63 3.66
C GLY A 175 -13.43 3.16 3.92
N PRO A 176 -14.41 2.34 4.32
CA PRO A 176 -14.25 0.93 4.68
C PRO A 176 -14.17 0.00 3.45
N TYR A 177 -13.44 0.42 2.42
CA TYR A 177 -13.36 -0.29 1.14
C TYR A 177 -12.03 -1.04 1.02
N TYR A 178 -12.08 -2.34 0.75
CA TYR A 178 -10.92 -3.22 0.70
C TYR A 178 -9.92 -2.79 -0.37
N HIS A 179 -10.38 -2.52 -1.59
CA HIS A 179 -9.48 -2.09 -2.67
C HIS A 179 -8.88 -0.70 -2.43
N ALA A 180 -9.62 0.22 -1.80
CA ALA A 180 -9.09 1.51 -1.40
C ALA A 180 -7.95 1.37 -0.37
N LEU A 181 -8.15 0.53 0.64
CA LEU A 181 -7.13 0.20 1.63
C LEU A 181 -5.91 -0.44 0.97
N LYS A 182 -6.10 -1.42 0.07
CA LYS A 182 -4.99 -2.03 -0.71
C LYS A 182 -4.17 -0.99 -1.46
N VAL A 183 -4.83 -0.02 -2.11
CA VAL A 183 -4.13 1.04 -2.84
C VAL A 183 -3.30 1.91 -1.90
N VAL A 184 -3.82 2.29 -0.73
CA VAL A 184 -3.04 3.04 0.26
C VAL A 184 -1.86 2.24 0.79
N TYR A 185 -2.05 0.96 1.13
CA TYR A 185 -0.96 0.08 1.54
C TYR A 185 0.10 -0.06 0.44
N ALA A 186 -0.32 -0.25 -0.81
CA ALA A 186 0.58 -0.28 -1.95
C ALA A 186 1.40 1.01 -2.09
N PHE A 187 0.79 2.16 -1.77
CA PHE A 187 1.46 3.45 -1.73
C PHE A 187 2.45 3.57 -0.57
N LEU A 188 2.14 3.06 0.63
CA LEU A 188 3.12 3.00 1.73
C LEU A 188 4.38 2.22 1.32
N GLY A 189 4.19 1.05 0.69
CA GLY A 189 5.29 0.26 0.13
C GLY A 189 6.07 1.01 -0.96
N PHE A 190 5.37 1.75 -1.83
CA PHE A 190 5.99 2.61 -2.84
C PHE A 190 6.86 3.70 -2.23
N VAL A 191 6.36 4.40 -1.21
CA VAL A 191 7.10 5.44 -0.49
C VAL A 191 8.33 4.85 0.21
N GLY A 192 8.21 3.65 0.80
CA GLY A 192 9.35 2.91 1.35
C GLY A 192 10.44 2.63 0.32
N ALA A 193 10.07 2.10 -0.83
CA ALA A 193 11.01 1.86 -1.93
C ALA A 193 11.63 3.18 -2.45
N CYS A 194 10.88 4.29 -2.46
CA CYS A 194 11.42 5.61 -2.78
C CYS A 194 12.50 6.02 -1.77
N PHE A 195 12.28 5.87 -0.46
CA PHE A 195 13.30 6.17 0.53
C PHE A 195 14.53 5.27 0.41
N ALA A 196 14.35 3.97 0.17
CA ALA A 196 15.45 3.06 -0.09
C ALA A 196 16.28 3.50 -1.32
N TYR A 197 15.61 3.93 -2.40
CA TYR A 197 16.29 4.50 -3.55
C TYR A 197 17.04 5.80 -3.21
N ARG A 198 16.45 6.69 -2.41
CA ARG A 198 17.11 7.91 -1.96
C ARG A 198 18.36 7.62 -1.13
N ALA A 199 18.36 6.55 -0.34
CA ALA A 199 19.56 6.08 0.38
C ALA A 199 20.70 5.75 -0.60
N VAL A 200 20.38 5.02 -1.68
CA VAL A 200 21.33 4.66 -2.74
C VAL A 200 21.89 5.92 -3.43
N VAL A 201 21.05 6.90 -3.75
CA VAL A 201 21.48 8.18 -4.36
C VAL A 201 22.40 8.96 -3.44
N VAL A 202 22.08 9.03 -2.14
CA VAL A 202 22.92 9.72 -1.14
C VAL A 202 24.31 9.09 -1.06
N ILE A 203 24.38 7.75 -0.99
CA ILE A 203 25.66 7.03 -0.89
C ILE A 203 26.50 7.21 -2.15
N MET A 204 25.88 7.17 -3.34
CA MET A 204 26.61 7.31 -4.61
C MET A 204 26.90 8.76 -5.01
N GLY A 205 26.27 9.74 -4.36
CA GLY A 205 26.38 11.16 -4.71
C GLY A 205 25.78 11.53 -6.07
N ARG A 206 25.04 10.63 -6.72
CA ARG A 206 24.41 10.84 -8.03
C ARG A 206 23.19 9.94 -8.24
N PRO A 207 22.22 10.34 -9.08
CA PRO A 207 21.09 9.48 -9.43
C PRO A 207 21.58 8.25 -10.21
N PHE A 208 21.01 7.08 -9.90
CA PHE A 208 21.27 5.83 -10.60
C PHE A 208 19.97 5.10 -10.91
N LEU A 209 19.44 5.37 -12.10
CA LEU A 209 18.11 4.91 -12.53
C LEU A 209 17.93 3.38 -12.53
N PRO A 210 18.95 2.55 -12.84
CA PRO A 210 18.82 1.10 -12.71
C PRO A 210 18.48 0.64 -11.29
N ALA A 211 19.02 1.28 -10.24
CA ALA A 211 18.64 0.94 -8.86
C ALA A 211 17.21 1.36 -8.52
N PHE A 212 16.72 2.48 -9.08
CA PHE A 212 15.32 2.89 -8.92
C PHE A 212 14.38 1.81 -9.44
N TYR A 213 14.54 1.40 -10.71
CA TYR A 213 13.70 0.37 -11.31
C TYR A 213 13.95 -1.01 -10.69
N GLY A 214 15.20 -1.31 -10.31
CA GLY A 214 15.54 -2.50 -9.57
C GLY A 214 14.72 -2.61 -8.28
N LEU A 215 14.66 -1.56 -7.46
CA LEU A 215 13.88 -1.57 -6.22
C LEU A 215 12.36 -1.56 -6.46
N MET A 216 11.89 -0.76 -7.42
CA MET A 216 10.46 -0.55 -7.67
C MET A 216 9.79 -1.71 -8.40
N LEU A 217 10.51 -2.37 -9.30
CA LEU A 217 9.97 -3.40 -10.18
C LEU A 217 10.52 -4.80 -9.87
N TYR A 218 11.32 -4.96 -8.81
CA TYR A 218 11.72 -6.30 -8.38
C TYR A 218 10.47 -7.13 -8.08
N PRO A 219 10.26 -8.30 -8.69
CA PRO A 219 8.99 -9.02 -8.60
C PRO A 219 8.49 -9.24 -7.16
N SER A 220 9.41 -9.61 -6.25
CA SER A 220 9.05 -9.83 -4.84
C SER A 220 8.65 -8.53 -4.13
N ILE A 221 9.42 -7.45 -4.30
CA ILE A 221 9.09 -6.15 -3.69
C ILE A 221 7.79 -5.62 -4.27
N LEU A 222 7.66 -5.62 -5.59
CA LEU A 222 6.51 -5.12 -6.31
C LEU A 222 5.22 -5.88 -5.92
N PHE A 223 5.28 -7.20 -5.78
CA PHE A 223 4.14 -8.02 -5.40
C PHE A 223 3.76 -7.86 -3.93
N TRP A 224 4.66 -8.19 -2.99
CA TRP A 224 4.35 -8.22 -1.56
C TRP A 224 4.10 -6.84 -0.96
N SER A 225 4.74 -5.79 -1.48
CA SER A 225 4.46 -4.42 -1.03
C SER A 225 3.19 -3.82 -1.63
N SER A 226 2.36 -4.60 -2.31
CA SER A 226 1.10 -4.15 -2.93
C SER A 226 -0.15 -4.85 -2.38
N ILE A 227 -0.01 -5.65 -1.31
CA ILE A 227 -1.13 -6.24 -0.58
C ILE A 227 -1.48 -5.42 0.66
N LEU A 228 -2.74 -5.49 1.13
CA LEU A 228 -3.09 -5.03 2.47
C LEU A 228 -2.45 -5.97 3.48
N GLY A 229 -1.43 -5.49 4.19
CA GLY A 229 -0.67 -6.34 5.11
C GLY A 229 0.55 -5.65 5.69
N LYS A 230 1.36 -6.43 6.41
CA LYS A 230 2.55 -5.93 7.11
C LYS A 230 3.70 -5.55 6.18
N ASP A 231 3.84 -6.21 5.02
CA ASP A 231 5.00 -6.05 4.15
C ASP A 231 5.19 -4.62 3.60
N PRO A 232 4.15 -3.92 3.10
CA PRO A 232 4.30 -2.52 2.69
C PRO A 232 4.69 -1.58 3.85
N VAL A 233 4.18 -1.86 5.06
CA VAL A 233 4.49 -1.06 6.27
C VAL A 233 5.94 -1.28 6.68
N PHE A 234 6.41 -2.53 6.69
CA PHE A 234 7.82 -2.83 6.95
C PHE A 234 8.73 -2.22 5.90
N LEU A 235 8.38 -2.30 4.62
CA LEU A 235 9.17 -1.69 3.56
C LEU A 235 9.27 -0.17 3.73
N LEU A 236 8.19 0.50 4.17
CA LEU A 236 8.22 1.92 4.51
C LEU A 236 9.28 2.23 5.57
N PHE A 237 9.23 1.53 6.70
CA PHE A 237 10.16 1.78 7.81
C PHE A 237 11.60 1.38 7.48
N ILE A 238 11.81 0.26 6.78
CA ILE A 238 13.13 -0.16 6.31
C ILE A 238 13.72 0.90 5.36
N GLY A 239 12.91 1.40 4.41
CA GLY A 239 13.33 2.46 3.49
C GLY A 239 13.71 3.74 4.22
N LEU A 240 12.87 4.18 5.17
CA LEU A 240 13.12 5.38 5.98
C LEU A 240 14.40 5.22 6.82
N TYR A 241 14.58 4.08 7.46
CA TYR A 241 15.79 3.74 8.23
C TYR A 241 17.04 3.76 7.35
N ALA A 242 16.99 3.10 6.20
CA ALA A 242 18.11 3.07 5.25
C ALA A 242 18.47 4.49 4.76
N TYR A 243 17.48 5.33 4.48
CA TYR A 243 17.71 6.71 4.06
C TYR A 243 18.35 7.56 5.16
N GLY A 244 17.83 7.47 6.39
CA GLY A 244 18.41 8.16 7.56
C GLY A 244 19.84 7.71 7.83
N GLY A 245 20.10 6.40 7.78
CA GLY A 245 21.45 5.84 7.94
C GLY A 245 22.42 6.31 6.86
N ALA A 246 22.00 6.35 5.60
CA ALA A 246 22.80 6.88 4.49
C ALA A 246 23.18 8.35 4.69
N LEU A 247 22.22 9.19 5.10
CA LEU A 247 22.48 10.60 5.40
C LEU A 247 23.47 10.77 6.55
N TRP A 248 23.31 9.97 7.61
CA TRP A 248 24.20 10.00 8.76
C TRP A 248 25.65 9.61 8.38
N LEU A 249 25.82 8.53 7.62
CA LEU A 249 27.13 8.04 7.16
C LEU A 249 27.86 9.05 6.26
N VAL A 250 27.15 9.63 5.28
CA VAL A 250 27.76 10.62 4.39
C VAL A 250 28.17 11.86 5.18
N ARG A 251 27.31 12.34 6.10
CA ARG A 251 27.61 13.52 6.92
C ARG A 251 28.80 13.29 7.86
N SER A 252 28.90 12.13 8.51
CA SER A 252 30.01 11.83 9.43
C SER A 252 31.34 11.73 8.68
N SER A 253 31.34 11.18 7.47
CA SER A 253 32.55 11.11 6.63
C SER A 253 33.11 12.48 6.22
N LEU A 254 32.24 13.48 6.07
CA LEU A 254 32.65 14.85 5.74
C LEU A 254 33.28 15.57 6.94
N ILE A 255 32.76 15.35 8.14
CA ILE A 255 33.30 15.96 9.38
C ILE A 255 34.69 15.40 9.69
N GLY A 256 34.89 14.09 9.56
CA GLY A 256 36.19 13.45 9.82
C GLY A 256 37.29 13.80 8.81
N ARG A 257 36.95 14.40 7.66
CA ARG A 257 37.94 14.92 6.68
C ARG A 257 38.33 16.38 6.93
N ALA A 258 37.60 17.09 7.80
CA ALA A 258 37.82 18.50 8.10
C ALA A 258 38.65 18.73 9.38
N SER A 259 38.99 17.66 10.10
CA SER A 259 39.87 17.63 11.28
C SER A 259 41.25 17.10 10.93
#